data_AF-A0A1H8VKV3-F1
#
_entry.id   AF-A0A1H8VKV3-F1
#
_cell.length_a   1.000
_cell.length_b   1.000
_cell.length_c   1.000
_cell.angle_alpha   90.00
_cell.angle_beta   90.00
_cell.angle_gamma   90.00
#
_symmetry.space_group_name_H-M   'P 1'
#
loop_
_entity.id
_entity.type
_entity.pdbx_description
1 polymer ?
#
loop_
_entity_poly.entity_id
_entity_poly.type
_entity_poly.pdbx_seq_one_letter_code
_entity_poly.pdbx_strand_id
1 'polypeptide(L)' 'MKLSELWLLYETDKRILSFSPYMLKAYSLQLKVLIHDVGNLDIEEVSLTLLKEYLANQSYKLGKLLRSCEWERI' A
#
# COMPACT_ATOMS: atom_id res chain seq x y z
N MET A 1 -5.84 -14.10 -9.49
CA MET A 1 -4.63 -13.32 -9.89
C MET A 1 -4.00 -12.73 -8.66
N LYS A 2 -2.67 -12.85 -8.53
CA LYS A 2 -1.97 -12.30 -7.36
C LYS A 2 -1.86 -10.77 -7.44
N LEU A 3 -1.83 -10.11 -6.27
CA LEU A 3 -1.69 -8.65 -6.16
C LEU A 3 -0.47 -8.10 -6.92
N SER A 4 0.66 -8.82 -6.87
CA SER A 4 1.88 -8.48 -7.61
C SER A 4 1.70 -8.52 -9.14
N GLU A 5 0.88 -9.44 -9.65
CA GLU A 5 0.59 -9.59 -11.07
C GLU A 5 -0.41 -8.53 -11.56
N LEU A 6 -1.38 -8.17 -10.70
CA LEU A 6 -2.35 -7.12 -10.97
C LEU A 6 -1.72 -5.74 -11.20
N TRP A 7 -0.57 -5.47 -10.57
CA TRP A 7 0.16 -4.23 -10.80
C TRP A 7 0.46 -4.00 -12.28
N LEU A 8 0.85 -5.05 -13.01
CA LEU A 8 1.22 -4.95 -14.42
C LEU A 8 0.04 -4.50 -15.29
N LEU A 9 -1.15 -5.03 -15.01
CA LEU A 9 -2.38 -4.65 -15.70
C LEU A 9 -2.79 -3.21 -15.34
N TYR A 10 -2.80 -2.90 -14.04
CA TYR A 10 -3.15 -1.57 -13.56
C TYR A 10 -2.23 -0.48 -14.13
N GLU A 11 -0.91 -0.71 -14.11
CA GLU A 11 0.07 0.25 -14.63
C GLU A 11 -0.11 0.49 -16.13
N THR A 12 -0.36 -0.57 -16.90
CA THR A 12 -0.60 -0.47 -18.34
C THR A 12 -1.81 0.42 -18.63
N ASP A 13 -2.92 0.17 -17.94
CA ASP A 13 -4.14 0.98 -18.08
C ASP A 13 -3.91 2.45 -17.71
N LYS A 14 -3.21 2.71 -16.60
CA LYS A 14 -2.96 4.08 -16.14
C LYS A 14 -1.97 4.84 -17.01
N ARG A 15 -1.03 4.16 -17.67
CA ARG A 15 -0.15 4.77 -18.66
C ARG A 15 -0.92 5.22 -19.90
N ILE A 16 -1.91 4.44 -20.36
CA ILE A 16 -2.82 4.84 -21.45
C ILE A 16 -3.58 6.11 -21.07
N LEU A 17 -4.02 6.21 -19.81
CA LEU A 17 -4.66 7.41 -19.25
C LEU A 17 -3.68 8.57 -18.96
N SER A 18 -2.42 8.46 -19.37
CA SER A 18 -1.39 9.51 -19.22
C SER A 18 -1.14 9.94 -17.77
N PHE A 19 -1.21 8.99 -16.83
CA PHE A 19 -0.80 9.25 -15.45
C PHE A 19 0.69 9.59 -15.38
N SER A 20 1.06 10.54 -14.53
CA SER A 20 2.45 10.91 -14.30
C SER A 20 3.27 9.70 -13.81
N PRO A 21 4.49 9.48 -14.33
CA PRO A 21 5.39 8.43 -13.85
C PRO A 21 5.65 8.50 -12.34
N TYR A 22 5.65 9.71 -11.76
CA TYR A 22 5.82 9.91 -10.32
C TYR A 22 4.63 9.39 -9.52
N MET A 23 3.40 9.57 -10.02
CA MET A 23 2.20 9.02 -9.39
C MET A 23 2.19 7.50 -9.45
N LEU A 24 2.52 6.93 -10.61
CA LEU A 24 2.63 5.47 -10.78
C LEU A 24 3.67 4.88 -9.84
N LYS A 25 4.82 5.55 -9.69
CA LYS A 25 5.84 5.14 -8.72
C LYS A 25 5.31 5.15 -7.28
N ALA A 26 4.60 6.20 -6.88
CA ALA A 26 3.99 6.28 -5.55
C ALA A 26 2.96 5.17 -5.30
N TYR A 27 2.09 4.88 -6.27
CA TYR A 27 1.11 3.80 -6.16
C TYR A 27 1.75 2.42 -6.12
N SER A 28 2.82 2.21 -6.90
CA SER A 28 3.59 0.96 -6.85
C SER A 28 4.17 0.72 -5.46
N LEU A 29 4.62 1.80 -4.80
CA LEU A 29 5.17 1.73 -3.46
C LEU A 29 4.07 1.41 -2.43
N GLN A 30 2.91 2.05 -2.54
CA GLN A 30 1.76 1.76 -1.69
C GLN A 30 1.33 0.28 -1.79
N LEU A 31 1.28 -0.28 -3.01
CA LEU A 31 0.98 -1.69 -3.22
C LEU A 31 2.04 -2.60 -2.62
N LYS A 32 3.33 -2.27 -2.77
CA LYS A 32 4.43 -3.05 -2.15
C LYS A 32 4.33 -3.07 -0.63
N VAL A 33 4.00 -1.95 0.00
CA VAL A 33 3.79 -1.88 1.46
C VAL A 33 2.59 -2.74 1.88
N LEU A 34 1.49 -2.69 1.11
CA LEU A 34 0.35 -3.56 1.36
C LEU A 34 0.76 -5.04 1.28
N ILE A 35 1.36 -5.47 0.17
CA ILE A 35 1.80 -6.86 -0.05
C ILE A 35 2.79 -7.32 1.03
N HIS A 36 3.68 -6.44 1.48
CA HIS A 36 4.61 -6.75 2.56
C HIS A 36 3.88 -7.10 3.87
N ASP A 37 2.81 -6.38 4.19
CA ASP A 37 2.11 -6.55 5.47
C ASP A 37 1.00 -7.62 5.44
N VAL A 38 0.29 -7.79 4.31
CA VAL A 38 -0.82 -8.75 4.18
C VAL A 38 -0.49 -9.98 3.34
N GLY A 39 0.68 -9.99 2.68
CA GLY A 39 1.10 -11.04 1.76
C GLY A 39 0.68 -10.80 0.30
N ASN A 40 1.27 -11.59 -0.60
CA ASN A 40 0.90 -11.62 -2.02
C ASN A 40 -0.33 -12.50 -2.21
N LEU A 41 -1.48 -12.00 -1.77
CA LEU A 41 -2.77 -12.67 -1.85
C LEU A 41 -3.30 -12.69 -3.29
N ASP A 42 -4.22 -13.62 -3.55
CA ASP A 42 -5.09 -13.51 -4.71
C ASP A 42 -6.11 -12.39 -4.47
N ILE A 43 -6.55 -11.72 -5.54
CA ILE A 43 -7.50 -10.60 -5.45
C ILE A 43 -8.83 -11.00 -4.82
N GLU A 44 -9.25 -12.25 -5.03
CA GLU A 44 -10.48 -12.79 -4.45
C GLU A 44 -10.37 -13.01 -2.93
N GLU A 45 -9.14 -13.16 -2.42
CA GLU A 45 -8.86 -13.28 -0.98
C GLU A 45 -8.84 -11.92 -0.26
N VAL A 46 -8.80 -10.81 -1.02
CA VAL A 46 -8.79 -9.46 -0.45
C VAL A 46 -10.19 -9.10 0.03
N SER A 47 -10.40 -9.21 1.34
CA SER A 47 -11.66 -8.83 1.98
C SER A 47 -11.64 -7.42 2.55
N LEU A 48 -12.82 -6.83 2.72
CA LEU A 48 -12.99 -5.53 3.40
C LEU A 48 -12.40 -5.55 4.81
N THR A 49 -12.57 -6.65 5.54
CA THR A 49 -12.07 -6.80 6.91
C THR A 49 -10.55 -6.73 6.94
N LEU A 50 -9.88 -7.46 6.04
CA LEU A 50 -8.43 -7.43 5.89
C LEU A 50 -7.91 -6.02 5.60
N LEU A 51 -8.57 -5.27 4.71
CA LEU A 51 -8.17 -3.90 4.39
C LEU A 51 -8.35 -2.94 5.59
N LYS A 52 -9.45 -3.08 6.33
CA LYS A 52 -9.69 -2.27 7.55
C LYS A 52 -8.62 -2.53 8.61
N GLU A 53 -8.29 -3.79 8.85
CA GLU A 53 -7.26 -4.19 9.80
C GLU A 53 -5.87 -3.67 9.38
N TYR A 54 -5.52 -3.81 8.10
CA TYR A 54 -4.29 -3.25 7.55
C TYR A 54 -4.20 -1.74 7.80
N LEU A 55 -5.25 -0.97 7.47
CA LEU A 55 -5.26 0.48 7.64
C LEU A 55 -5.19 0.91 9.11
N ALA A 56 -5.88 0.19 10.00
CA ALA A 56 -5.79 0.42 11.44
C ALA A 56 -4.36 0.18 11.95
N ASN A 57 -3.72 -0.90 11.50
CA ASN A 57 -2.34 -1.23 11.85
C ASN A 57 -1.34 -0.18 11.33
N GLN A 58 -1.47 0.27 10.08
CA GLN A 58 -0.62 1.35 9.55
C GLN A 58 -0.79 2.64 10.37
N SER A 59 -2.04 3.02 10.68
CA SER A 59 -2.32 4.22 11.47
C SER A 59 -1.69 4.14 12.86
N TYR A 60 -1.76 2.97 13.50
CA TYR A 60 -1.11 2.73 14.78
C TYR A 60 0.42 2.81 14.69
N LYS A 61 1.03 2.14 13.69
CA LYS A 61 2.50 2.16 13.46
C LYS A 61 3.00 3.59 13.25
N LEU A 62 2.35 4.35 12.37
CA LEU A 62 2.71 5.74 12.09
C LEU A 62 2.51 6.64 13.32
N GLY A 63 1.39 6.48 14.04
CA GLY A 63 1.15 7.23 15.27
C GLY A 63 2.16 6.93 16.38
N LYS A 64 2.64 5.68 16.48
CA LYS A 64 3.70 5.30 17.42
C LYS A 64 5.03 5.93 17.04
N LEU A 65 5.40 5.93 15.76
CA LEU A 65 6.64 6.56 15.28
C LEU A 65 6.65 8.07 15.53
N LEU A 66 5.54 8.76 15.21
CA LEU A 66 5.42 10.20 15.45
C LEU A 66 5.61 10.55 16.93
N ARG A 67 4.99 9.77 17.83
CA ARG A 67 5.18 9.96 19.28
C ARG A 67 6.61 9.65 19.72
N SER A 68 7.26 8.63 19.14
CA SER A 68 8.67 8.30 19.46
C SER A 68 9.62 9.44 19.08
N CYS A 69 9.43 10.06 17.92
CA CYS A 69 10.24 11.19 17.46
C CYS A 69 9.95 12.51 18.21
N GLU A 70 8.88 12.56 19.01
CA GLU A 70 8.53 13.71 19.84
C GLU A 70 9.33 13.75 21.14
N TRP A 71 9.65 12.58 21.71
CA TRP A 71 10.46 12.45 22.93
C TRP A 71 11.96 12.60 22.70
N GLU A 72 12.46 12.40 21.48
CA GLU A 72 13.88 12.60 21.11
C GLU A 72 14.25 14.07 20.81
N ARG A 73 13.27 14.98 20.89
CA ARG A 73 13.45 16.43 20.67
C ARG A 73 13.43 17.28 21.95
N ILE A 74 13.42 16.66 23.13
CA ILE A 74 13.56 17.29 24.45
C ILE A 74 14.88 16.82 25.06
#